data_AF-C7MBJ4-F1
#
_entry.id   AF-C7MBJ4-F1
#
_cell.length_a   1.000
_cell.length_b   1.000
_cell.length_c   1.000
_cell.angle_alpha   90.00
_cell.angle_beta   90.00
_cell.angle_gamma   90.00
#
_symmetry.space_group_name_H-M   'P 1'
#
loop_
_entity.id
_entity.type
_entity.pdbx_description
1 polymer ?
#
loop_
_entity_poly.entity_id
_entity_poly.type
_entity_poly.pdbx_seq_one_letter_code
_entity_poly.pdbx_strand_id
1 'polypeptide(L)'
;MSSSSPGRPPSRTGDERRSRFGTVLGIPVPLVLIALIAAALLGLQLAGALEQTTASRSRSASTSSDSLGGAGKNSAGVPVVTEMSLGTEVQRLVDTGTIQPMTSFDAAQCLREQGVSESILIMEEVAWGGEETSGWLLVHGPMDRETLRANGGIVSTTVVRPTCGTQDDDLAPAENRLWSGDVMIGAL
;
A
#
# COMPACT_ATOMS: atom_id res chain seq x y z
N MET A 1 -8.08 -68.64 -71.03
CA MET A 1 -8.53 -67.27 -70.72
C MET A 1 -7.64 -66.74 -69.60
N SER A 2 -6.90 -65.69 -69.91
CA SER A 2 -5.91 -65.01 -69.06
C SER A 2 -6.58 -64.03 -68.10
N SER A 3 -5.96 -63.80 -66.92
CA SER A 3 -5.74 -62.49 -66.26
C SER A 3 -5.52 -62.71 -64.74
N SER A 4 -4.28 -62.75 -64.25
CA SER A 4 -3.50 -61.61 -63.74
C SER A 4 -3.97 -61.08 -62.38
N SER A 5 -3.20 -61.40 -61.33
CA SER A 5 -3.04 -60.51 -60.16
C SER A 5 -1.97 -59.48 -60.55
N PRO A 6 -2.19 -58.17 -60.35
CA PRO A 6 -1.70 -57.54 -59.13
C PRO A 6 -2.53 -56.32 -58.68
N GLY A 7 -2.32 -55.85 -57.44
CA GLY A 7 -2.74 -54.49 -57.08
C GLY A 7 -2.91 -54.24 -55.60
N ARG A 8 -1.80 -54.19 -54.86
CA ARG A 8 -1.74 -53.48 -53.58
C ARG A 8 -1.81 -51.97 -53.87
N PRO A 9 -2.81 -51.22 -53.39
CA PRO A 9 -2.67 -49.77 -53.35
C PRO A 9 -1.77 -49.39 -52.17
N PRO A 10 -0.79 -48.49 -52.36
CA PRO A 10 -0.07 -47.87 -51.26
C PRO A 10 -0.88 -46.69 -50.69
N SER A 11 -0.84 -46.59 -49.37
CA SER A 11 -0.85 -45.38 -48.54
C SER A 11 -1.29 -44.04 -49.18
N ARG A 12 -2.33 -43.43 -48.60
CA ARG A 12 -2.34 -41.98 -48.39
C ARG A 12 -2.88 -41.64 -46.99
N THR A 13 -1.90 -41.31 -46.15
CA THR A 13 -1.96 -40.40 -45.01
C THR A 13 -2.78 -39.14 -45.33
N GLY A 14 -3.48 -38.63 -44.31
CA GLY A 14 -4.34 -37.46 -44.34
C GLY A 14 -5.43 -37.69 -43.30
N ASP A 15 -5.11 -37.74 -42.02
CA ASP A 15 -4.70 -36.57 -41.24
C ASP A 15 -5.59 -35.35 -41.51
N GLU A 16 -6.90 -35.54 -41.37
CA GLU A 16 -7.80 -34.43 -41.11
C GLU A 16 -8.71 -34.82 -39.94
N ARG A 17 -8.11 -34.91 -38.75
CA ARG A 17 -8.77 -34.38 -37.55
C ARG A 17 -9.01 -32.90 -37.86
N ARG A 18 -10.10 -32.61 -38.55
CA ARG A 18 -10.58 -31.27 -38.87
C ARG A 18 -10.85 -30.61 -37.53
N SER A 19 -9.80 -29.96 -37.03
CA SER A 19 -9.76 -29.19 -35.81
C SER A 19 -10.69 -28.02 -36.04
N ARG A 20 -11.98 -28.19 -35.71
CA ARG A 20 -13.03 -27.19 -35.83
C ARG A 20 -12.87 -26.11 -34.75
N PHE A 21 -11.67 -25.57 -34.59
CA PHE A 21 -11.49 -24.40 -33.75
C PHE A 21 -11.54 -23.20 -34.69
N GLY A 22 -12.70 -22.53 -34.69
CA GLY A 22 -12.88 -21.28 -35.42
C GLY A 22 -11.78 -20.28 -35.04
N THR A 23 -11.39 -19.45 -35.98
CA THR A 23 -10.49 -18.33 -35.74
C THR A 23 -11.33 -17.09 -35.47
N VAL A 24 -11.04 -16.36 -34.40
CA VAL A 24 -11.61 -15.04 -34.13
C VAL A 24 -10.48 -14.04 -34.35
N LEU A 25 -10.67 -13.04 -35.23
CA LEU A 25 -9.66 -12.02 -35.56
C LEU A 25 -8.31 -12.57 -36.10
N GLY A 26 -8.32 -13.72 -36.78
CA GLY A 26 -7.10 -14.33 -37.34
C GLY A 26 -6.23 -15.08 -36.31
N ILE A 27 -6.68 -15.15 -35.05
CA ILE A 27 -6.00 -15.88 -33.97
C ILE A 27 -6.74 -17.20 -33.73
N PRO A 28 -6.05 -18.35 -33.64
CA PRO A 28 -6.68 -19.62 -33.34
C PRO A 28 -7.29 -19.57 -31.93
N VAL A 29 -8.57 -19.92 -31.79
CA VAL A 29 -9.33 -19.90 -30.52
C VAL A 29 -8.61 -20.57 -29.32
N PRO A 30 -7.84 -21.65 -29.47
CA PRO A 30 -7.06 -22.20 -28.36
C PRO A 30 -6.08 -21.20 -27.74
N LEU A 31 -5.47 -20.31 -28.54
CA LEU A 31 -4.57 -19.28 -28.02
C LEU A 31 -5.32 -18.18 -27.27
N VAL A 32 -6.51 -17.81 -27.73
CA VAL A 32 -7.38 -16.84 -27.04
C VAL A 32 -7.80 -17.39 -25.67
N LEU A 33 -8.17 -18.67 -25.61
CA LEU A 33 -8.50 -19.35 -24.35
C LEU A 33 -7.31 -19.37 -23.39
N ILE A 34 -6.10 -19.68 -23.88
CA ILE A 34 -4.89 -19.66 -23.05
C ILE A 34 -4.62 -18.25 -22.50
N ALA A 35 -4.76 -17.21 -23.33
CA ALA A 35 -4.56 -15.83 -22.90
C ALA A 35 -5.58 -15.39 -21.83
N LEU A 36 -6.86 -15.78 -22.00
CA LEU A 36 -7.90 -15.50 -21.01
C LEU A 36 -7.65 -16.25 -19.69
N ILE A 37 -7.21 -17.51 -19.75
CA ILE A 37 -6.85 -18.28 -18.56
C ILE A 37 -5.65 -17.63 -17.86
N ALA A 38 -4.61 -17.23 -18.60
CA ALA A 38 -3.44 -16.56 -18.05
C ALA A 38 -3.81 -15.21 -17.39
N ALA A 39 -4.66 -14.40 -18.04
CA ALA A 39 -5.15 -13.14 -17.48
C ALA A 39 -5.99 -13.36 -16.21
N ALA A 40 -6.85 -14.38 -16.20
CA ALA A 40 -7.63 -14.75 -15.02
C ALA A 40 -6.75 -15.24 -13.86
N LEU A 41 -5.72 -16.05 -14.15
CA LEU A 41 -4.75 -16.51 -13.16
C LEU A 41 -3.92 -15.36 -12.58
N LEU A 42 -3.48 -14.41 -13.43
CA LEU A 42 -2.80 -13.19 -12.99
C LEU A 42 -3.73 -12.32 -12.13
N GLY A 43 -4.99 -12.17 -12.52
CA GLY A 43 -6.00 -11.48 -11.73
C GLY A 43 -6.24 -12.14 -10.37
N LEU A 44 -6.23 -13.48 -10.31
CA LEU A 44 -6.37 -14.24 -9.06
C LEU A 44 -5.14 -14.10 -8.15
N GLN A 45 -3.94 -14.06 -8.73
CA GLN A 45 -2.71 -13.79 -7.96
C GLN A 45 -2.70 -12.34 -7.42
N LEU A 46 -3.17 -11.37 -8.20
CA LEU A 46 -3.36 -10.00 -7.72
C LEU A 46 -4.39 -9.94 -6.59
N ALA A 47 -5.56 -10.57 -6.75
CA ALA A 47 -6.59 -10.62 -5.71
C ALA A 47 -6.07 -11.29 -4.43
N GLY A 48 -5.29 -12.37 -4.55
CA GLY A 48 -4.64 -13.02 -3.42
C GLY A 48 -3.59 -12.16 -2.71
N ALA A 49 -2.84 -11.34 -3.46
CA ALA A 49 -1.90 -10.38 -2.86
C ALA A 49 -2.65 -9.26 -2.11
N LEU A 50 -3.75 -8.74 -2.67
CA LEU A 50 -4.61 -7.75 -2.01
C LEU A 50 -5.32 -8.35 -0.76
N GLU A 51 -5.73 -9.61 -0.82
CA GLU A 51 -6.29 -10.32 0.32
C GLU A 51 -5.23 -10.60 1.39
N GLN A 52 -3.98 -10.91 1.04
CA GLN A 52 -2.91 -11.08 2.05
C GLN A 52 -2.56 -9.76 2.75
N THR A 53 -2.67 -8.61 2.07
CA THR A 53 -2.56 -7.29 2.73
C THR A 53 -3.76 -7.00 3.65
N THR A 54 -4.92 -7.61 3.39
CA THR A 54 -6.18 -7.35 4.14
C THR A 54 -6.48 -8.39 5.23
N ALA A 55 -6.05 -9.64 5.06
CA ALA A 55 -6.40 -10.81 5.88
C ALA A 55 -5.43 -11.08 7.03
N SER A 56 -4.30 -10.34 7.13
CA SER A 56 -3.58 -10.20 8.40
C SER A 56 -4.39 -9.43 9.46
N ARG A 57 -5.64 -9.02 9.15
CA ARG A 57 -6.73 -8.83 10.13
C ARG A 57 -6.95 -10.12 10.94
N SER A 58 -6.22 -10.30 12.04
CA SER A 58 -6.72 -11.08 13.17
C SER A 58 -6.09 -10.66 14.49
N ARG A 59 -6.89 -9.88 15.22
CA ARG A 59 -6.98 -9.79 16.69
C ARG A 59 -5.78 -9.17 17.43
N SER A 60 -5.86 -7.85 17.60
CA SER A 60 -5.45 -7.22 18.86
C SER A 60 -6.62 -6.39 19.39
N ALA A 61 -7.13 -6.80 20.55
CA ALA A 61 -8.20 -6.14 21.26
C ALA A 61 -7.69 -4.81 21.82
N SER A 62 -8.05 -3.69 21.19
CA SER A 62 -7.83 -2.36 21.75
C SER A 62 -8.98 -2.02 22.70
N THR A 63 -8.67 -1.90 23.98
CA THR A 63 -9.56 -1.36 25.00
C THR A 63 -9.96 0.07 24.63
N SER A 64 -11.26 0.28 24.34
CA SER A 64 -11.80 1.60 24.06
C SER A 64 -11.81 2.45 25.33
N SER A 65 -11.13 3.59 25.30
CA SER A 65 -11.47 4.72 26.16
C SER A 65 -11.76 5.92 25.27
N ASP A 66 -12.94 6.50 25.47
CA ASP A 66 -13.52 7.59 24.69
C ASP A 66 -12.50 8.70 24.38
N SER A 67 -12.23 8.91 23.10
CA SER A 67 -11.57 10.13 22.60
C SER A 67 -12.29 10.50 21.31
N LEU A 68 -12.92 11.68 21.30
CA LEU A 68 -13.59 12.25 20.13
C LEU A 68 -12.66 12.17 18.91
N GLY A 69 -12.93 11.22 18.01
CA GLY A 69 -12.40 11.17 16.64
C GLY A 69 -10.93 10.79 16.46
N GLY A 70 -10.21 10.37 17.51
CA GLY A 70 -8.77 10.05 17.43
C GLY A 70 -8.41 8.59 17.68
N ALA A 71 -7.15 8.25 17.42
CA ALA A 71 -6.55 6.99 17.82
C ALA A 71 -6.64 6.78 19.35
N GLY A 72 -6.93 5.55 19.78
CA GLY A 72 -6.92 5.19 21.20
C GLY A 72 -5.53 5.40 21.80
N LYS A 73 -5.43 5.70 23.10
CA LYS A 73 -4.15 5.93 23.78
C LYS A 73 -3.69 4.71 24.54
N ASN A 74 -2.38 4.51 24.65
CA ASN A 74 -1.80 3.48 25.50
C ASN A 74 -1.71 3.92 26.97
N SER A 75 -1.14 3.07 27.82
CA SER A 75 -0.97 3.33 29.26
C SER A 75 -0.06 4.52 29.58
N ALA A 76 0.79 4.95 28.63
CA ALA A 76 1.61 6.16 28.73
C ALA A 76 0.87 7.43 28.27
N GLY A 77 -0.39 7.30 27.79
CA GLY A 77 -1.19 8.41 27.28
C GLY A 77 -0.84 8.81 25.83
N VAL A 78 -0.02 8.03 25.14
CA VAL A 78 0.42 8.28 23.75
C VAL A 78 -0.60 7.67 22.76
N PRO A 79 -1.00 8.38 21.69
CA PRO A 79 -1.89 7.83 20.67
C PRO A 79 -1.30 6.60 19.98
N VAL A 80 -2.08 5.53 19.88
CA VAL A 80 -1.71 4.27 19.21
C VAL A 80 -2.22 4.31 17.77
N VAL A 81 -1.32 4.66 16.86
CA VAL A 81 -1.64 4.84 15.45
C VAL A 81 -1.25 3.60 14.66
N THR A 82 -2.18 3.15 13.83
CA THR A 82 -1.99 2.07 12.87
C THR A 82 -2.24 2.61 11.48
N GLU A 83 -1.85 1.89 10.44
CA GLU A 83 -2.18 2.26 9.07
C GLU A 83 -3.69 2.48 8.86
N MET A 84 -4.55 1.72 9.55
CA MET A 84 -6.00 1.89 9.49
C MET A 84 -6.52 3.14 10.22
N SER A 85 -5.89 3.56 11.31
CA SER A 85 -6.32 4.73 12.10
C SER A 85 -5.57 6.01 11.74
N LEU A 86 -4.55 5.92 10.88
CA LEU A 86 -3.72 7.05 10.48
C LEU A 86 -4.54 8.15 9.81
N GLY A 87 -5.41 7.81 8.87
CA GLY A 87 -6.20 8.82 8.16
C GLY A 87 -7.08 9.67 9.08
N THR A 88 -7.77 9.02 10.02
CA THR A 88 -8.58 9.71 11.03
C THR A 88 -7.73 10.53 12.00
N GLU A 89 -6.55 10.03 12.36
CA GLU A 89 -5.65 10.73 13.27
C GLU A 89 -5.05 11.98 12.62
N VAL A 90 -4.66 11.90 11.36
CA VAL A 90 -4.14 13.04 10.60
C VAL A 90 -5.23 14.09 10.39
N GLN A 91 -6.48 13.69 10.09
CA GLN A 91 -7.61 14.62 10.05
C GLN A 91 -7.79 15.33 11.41
N ARG A 92 -7.79 14.58 12.52
CA ARG A 92 -7.88 15.14 13.87
C ARG A 92 -6.75 16.13 14.15
N LEU A 93 -5.53 15.79 13.75
CA LEU A 93 -4.36 16.65 13.89
C LEU A 93 -4.51 17.92 13.07
N VAL A 94 -4.94 17.84 11.82
CA VAL A 94 -5.21 19.01 10.99
C VAL A 94 -6.26 19.92 11.64
N ASP A 95 -7.32 19.35 12.23
CA ASP A 95 -8.41 20.11 12.83
C ASP A 95 -8.10 20.72 14.20
N THR A 96 -7.35 20.00 15.04
CA THR A 96 -7.19 20.33 16.48
C THR A 96 -5.74 20.34 16.95
N GLY A 97 -4.81 19.84 16.14
CA GLY A 97 -3.41 19.69 16.49
C GLY A 97 -2.75 21.03 16.76
N THR A 98 -1.69 21.00 17.57
CA THR A 98 -0.81 22.15 17.77
C THR A 98 0.58 21.76 17.31
N ILE A 99 1.28 22.67 16.64
CA ILE A 99 2.69 22.49 16.33
C ILE A 99 3.43 22.72 17.64
N GLN A 100 3.76 21.65 18.35
CA GLN A 100 4.69 21.74 19.47
C GLN A 100 6.06 21.30 18.97
N PRO A 101 7.00 22.24 18.73
CA PRO A 101 8.38 21.87 18.50
C PRO A 101 8.93 21.26 19.80
N MET A 102 9.04 19.95 19.81
CA MET A 102 9.69 19.24 20.91
C MET A 102 11.19 19.41 20.73
N THR A 103 11.86 19.97 21.74
CA THR A 103 13.32 20.21 21.72
C THR A 103 14.15 18.92 21.59
N SER A 104 13.53 17.76 21.81
CA SER A 104 14.17 16.45 21.77
C SER A 104 14.19 15.78 20.40
N PHE A 105 13.51 16.31 19.38
CA PHE A 105 13.44 15.68 18.06
C PHE A 105 13.55 16.70 16.92
N ASP A 106 14.58 16.56 16.08
CA ASP A 106 14.79 17.40 14.90
C ASP A 106 14.09 16.79 13.67
N ALA A 107 12.80 17.06 13.55
CA ALA A 107 11.98 16.61 12.42
C ALA A 107 12.47 17.17 11.07
N ALA A 108 13.03 18.39 11.06
CA ALA A 108 13.51 19.01 9.83
C ALA A 108 14.80 18.35 9.32
N GLN A 109 15.70 17.95 10.23
CA GLN A 109 16.84 17.11 9.88
C GLN A 109 16.39 15.73 9.43
N CYS A 110 15.51 15.07 10.18
CA CYS A 110 14.99 13.76 9.83
C CYS A 110 14.37 13.74 8.42
N LEU A 111 13.46 14.68 8.08
CA LEU A 111 12.85 14.72 6.74
C LEU A 111 13.87 14.97 5.62
N ARG A 112 14.88 15.81 5.86
CA ARG A 112 15.97 16.03 4.89
C ARG A 112 16.76 14.74 4.63
N GLU A 113 17.05 13.96 5.67
CA GLU A 113 17.68 12.64 5.54
C GLU A 113 16.79 11.64 4.79
N GLN A 114 15.47 11.75 4.91
CA GLN A 114 14.50 10.97 4.12
C GLN A 114 14.37 11.45 2.66
N GLY A 115 15.04 12.53 2.27
CA GLY A 115 14.91 13.14 0.95
C GLY A 115 13.61 13.93 0.74
N VAL A 116 12.91 14.27 1.83
CA VAL A 116 11.69 15.08 1.82
C VAL A 116 12.08 16.55 1.98
N SER A 117 11.62 17.39 1.06
CA SER A 117 11.88 18.84 1.05
C SER A 117 10.66 19.68 1.43
N GLU A 118 9.54 19.01 1.74
CA GLU A 118 8.29 19.65 2.11
C GLU A 118 8.34 20.23 3.53
N SER A 119 7.45 21.17 3.81
CA SER A 119 7.34 21.79 5.12
C SER A 119 6.56 20.89 6.07
N ILE A 120 7.03 20.79 7.31
CA ILE A 120 6.31 20.09 8.38
C ILE A 120 5.12 20.95 8.78
N LEU A 121 3.94 20.35 8.70
CA LEU A 121 2.69 20.96 9.09
C LEU A 121 2.38 20.66 10.54
N ILE A 122 2.54 19.39 10.92
CA ILE A 122 2.20 18.89 12.26
C ILE A 122 3.14 17.75 12.62
N MET A 123 3.47 17.66 13.89
CA MET A 123 4.26 16.58 14.47
C MET A 123 3.61 16.12 15.77
N GLU A 124 3.47 14.81 15.95
CA GLU A 124 2.96 14.21 17.17
C GLU A 124 3.74 12.94 17.53
N GLU A 125 3.98 12.73 18.82
CA GLU A 125 4.54 11.46 19.32
C GLU A 125 3.43 10.40 19.31
N VAL A 126 3.72 9.24 18.73
CA VAL A 126 2.77 8.15 18.56
C VAL A 126 3.40 6.81 18.90
N ALA A 127 2.55 5.86 19.29
CA ALA A 127 2.88 4.45 19.33
C ALA A 127 2.41 3.81 18.02
N TRP A 128 3.35 3.37 17.19
CA TRP A 128 3.07 2.83 15.86
C TRP A 128 2.79 1.32 15.89
N GLY A 129 1.66 0.93 15.30
CA GLY A 129 1.28 -0.45 15.06
C GLY A 129 0.81 -1.20 16.32
N GLY A 130 0.56 -2.51 16.16
CA GLY A 130 0.10 -3.37 17.25
C GLY A 130 1.15 -3.66 18.32
N GLU A 131 2.43 -3.47 17.98
CA GLU A 131 3.56 -3.59 18.90
C GLU A 131 3.84 -2.29 19.67
N GLU A 132 3.03 -1.24 19.44
CA GLU A 132 3.16 0.07 20.08
C GLU A 132 4.57 0.66 20.02
N THR A 133 5.24 0.53 18.87
CA THR A 133 6.61 1.02 18.69
C THR A 133 6.62 2.55 18.79
N SER A 134 7.36 3.12 19.74
CA SER A 134 7.50 4.57 19.86
C SER A 134 8.03 5.18 18.56
N GLY A 135 7.38 6.25 18.11
CA GLY A 135 7.73 6.97 16.90
C GLY A 135 7.14 8.37 16.86
N TRP A 136 7.52 9.10 15.82
CA TRP A 136 7.00 10.42 15.49
C TRP A 136 6.17 10.34 14.22
N LEU A 137 4.93 10.81 14.30
CA LEU A 137 4.08 11.06 13.15
C LEU A 137 4.36 12.46 12.63
N LEU A 138 4.90 12.54 11.42
CA LEU A 138 5.20 13.79 10.71
C LEU A 138 4.20 13.96 9.58
N VAL A 139 3.42 15.03 9.64
CA VAL A 139 2.53 15.45 8.56
C VAL A 139 3.22 16.59 7.83
N HIS A 140 3.42 16.43 6.52
CA HIS A 140 4.10 17.40 5.68
C HIS A 140 3.37 17.59 4.35
N GLY A 141 3.61 18.74 3.72
CA GLY A 141 2.98 19.04 2.44
C GLY A 141 3.31 20.43 1.92
N PRO A 142 2.81 20.76 0.72
CA PRO A 142 3.06 22.04 0.06
C PRO A 142 2.16 23.19 0.56
N MET A 143 1.07 22.87 1.27
CA MET A 143 0.07 23.82 1.76
C MET A 143 0.15 23.92 3.28
N ASP A 144 -0.08 25.12 3.82
CA ASP A 144 -0.22 25.31 5.26
C ASP A 144 -1.51 24.66 5.80
N ARG A 145 -1.55 24.47 7.11
CA ARG A 145 -2.64 23.78 7.80
C ARG A 145 -3.97 24.50 7.61
N GLU A 146 -4.01 25.83 7.69
CA GLU A 146 -5.23 26.61 7.57
C GLU A 146 -5.85 26.47 6.17
N THR A 147 -5.00 26.49 5.13
CA THR A 147 -5.41 26.23 3.75
C THR A 147 -5.94 24.81 3.57
N LEU A 148 -5.27 23.80 4.15
CA LEU A 148 -5.70 22.40 4.11
C LEU A 148 -7.04 22.17 4.81
N ARG A 149 -7.27 22.82 5.95
CA ARG A 149 -8.55 22.74 6.67
C ARG A 149 -9.72 23.30 5.86
N ALA A 150 -9.48 24.43 5.18
CA ALA A 150 -10.53 25.13 4.44
C ALA A 150 -10.90 24.45 3.12
N ASN A 151 -9.93 23.82 2.45
CA ASN A 151 -10.12 23.30 1.09
C ASN A 151 -10.05 21.77 0.99
N GLY A 152 -9.60 21.09 2.06
CA GLY A 152 -9.18 19.70 1.98
C GLY A 152 -7.92 19.55 1.10
N GLY A 153 -7.48 18.31 0.91
CA GLY A 153 -6.33 18.03 0.06
C GLY A 153 -5.68 16.70 0.34
N ILE A 154 -4.55 16.45 -0.31
CA ILE A 154 -3.68 15.31 -0.01
C ILE A 154 -2.48 15.85 0.75
N VAL A 155 -2.17 15.22 1.87
CA VAL A 155 -0.97 15.47 2.66
C VAL A 155 -0.12 14.22 2.69
N SER A 156 1.19 14.40 2.70
CA SER A 156 2.11 13.30 2.89
C SER A 156 2.39 13.13 4.37
N THR A 157 2.51 11.88 4.78
CA THR A 157 2.67 11.49 6.17
C THR A 157 3.75 10.46 6.29
N THR A 158 4.63 10.66 7.27
CA THR A 158 5.76 9.78 7.53
C THR A 158 5.81 9.48 9.02
N VAL A 159 5.94 8.20 9.35
CA VAL A 159 6.17 7.73 10.72
C VAL A 159 7.62 7.30 10.83
N VAL A 160 8.35 7.90 11.78
CA VAL A 160 9.79 7.67 11.96
C VAL A 160 10.12 7.30 13.39
N ARG A 161 11.27 6.65 13.59
CA ARG A 161 11.81 6.34 14.92
C ARG A 161 12.27 7.61 15.64
N PRO A 162 12.29 7.61 16.98
CA PRO A 162 12.82 8.73 17.77
C PRO A 162 14.29 9.08 17.50
N THR A 163 15.07 8.14 16.96
CA THR A 163 16.49 8.34 16.62
C THR A 163 16.71 9.08 15.30
N CYS A 164 15.67 9.26 14.49
CA CYS A 164 15.78 9.95 13.20
C CYS A 164 16.23 11.41 13.38
N GLY A 165 17.14 11.89 12.53
CA GLY A 165 17.70 13.23 12.65
C GLY A 165 18.71 13.40 13.79
N THR A 166 19.11 12.33 14.47
CA THR A 166 20.23 12.36 15.41
C THR A 166 21.54 12.00 14.69
N GLN A 167 22.62 12.72 14.97
CA GLN A 167 23.93 12.50 14.32
C GLN A 167 24.63 11.22 14.80
N ASP A 168 24.19 10.64 15.91
CA ASP A 168 24.76 9.44 16.54
C ASP A 168 24.09 8.14 16.08
N ASP A 169 23.19 8.19 15.10
CA ASP A 169 22.51 7.01 14.60
C ASP A 169 23.30 6.38 13.44
N ASP A 170 23.86 5.18 13.66
CA ASP A 170 24.53 4.38 12.63
C ASP A 170 23.52 3.77 11.61
N LEU A 171 22.23 3.90 11.88
CA LEU A 171 21.16 3.38 11.02
C LEU A 171 21.04 4.16 9.72
N ALA A 172 20.81 3.45 8.62
CA ALA A 172 20.52 4.10 7.36
C ALA A 172 19.19 4.88 7.47
N PRO A 173 19.01 6.03 6.78
CA PRO A 173 17.77 6.81 6.86
C PRO A 173 16.51 5.96 6.59
N ALA A 174 16.59 4.98 5.68
CA ALA A 174 15.48 4.09 5.38
C ALA A 174 15.06 3.19 6.57
N GLU A 175 15.96 2.88 7.50
CA GLU A 175 15.70 2.04 8.68
C GLU A 175 15.01 2.82 9.80
N ASN A 176 15.18 4.14 9.80
CA ASN A 176 14.48 5.05 10.68
C ASN A 176 13.03 5.31 10.26
N ARG A 177 12.67 4.98 9.02
CA ARG A 177 11.30 5.13 8.52
C ARG A 177 10.48 3.89 8.82
N LEU A 178 9.50 4.03 9.71
CA LEU A 178 8.56 2.98 10.06
C LEU A 178 7.46 2.83 9.01
N TRP A 179 6.98 3.96 8.46
CA TRP A 179 5.95 3.99 7.43
C TRP A 179 5.96 5.34 6.69
N SER A 180 5.51 5.37 5.44
CA SER A 180 5.25 6.61 4.69
C SER A 180 4.15 6.42 3.66
N GLY A 181 3.32 7.45 3.49
CA GLY A 181 2.26 7.44 2.50
C GLY A 181 1.44 8.73 2.52
N ASP A 182 0.45 8.77 1.65
CA ASP A 182 -0.41 9.93 1.46
C ASP A 182 -1.77 9.72 2.12
N VAL A 183 -2.29 10.79 2.70
CA VAL A 183 -3.60 10.81 3.37
C VAL A 183 -4.45 11.92 2.76
N MET A 184 -5.69 11.57 2.43
CA MET A 184 -6.68 12.54 1.97
C MET A 184 -7.37 13.19 3.18
N ILE A 185 -7.37 14.51 3.20
CA ILE A 185 -7.98 15.38 4.21
C ILE A 185 -9.25 16.00 3.62
N GLY A 186 -10.34 15.90 4.37
CA GLY A 186 -11.60 16.53 4.00
C GLY A 186 -11.58 18.03 4.28
N ALA A 187 -12.31 18.79 3.47
CA ALA A 187 -12.64 20.17 3.79
C ALA A 187 -13.70 20.23 4.91
N LEU A 188 -13.59 21.22 5.80
CA LEU A 188 -14.58 21.53 6.83
C LEU A 188 -15.82 22.24 6.27
#